data_AF-A0A968MNA2-F1
#
_entry.id   AF-A0A968MNA2-F1
#
_cell.length_a   1.000
_cell.length_b   1.000
_cell.length_c   1.000
_cell.angle_alpha   90.00
_cell.angle_beta   90.00
_cell.angle_gamma   90.00
#
_symmetry.space_group_name_H-M   'P 1'
#
loop_
_entity.id
_entity.type
_entity.pdbx_description
1 polymer ?
#
loop_
_entity_poly.entity_id
_entity_poly.type
_entity_poly.pdbx_seq_one_letter_code
_entity_poly.pdbx_strand_id
1 'polypeptide(L)'
;MMLLRLDETHEVGVIEMGMNQRREIFELTAMTEPDVALWLNVGTAHIGELGSIEAIAEAKAEILEAAPPHAVLVVNRDDRRVMEHARAHAKERLRTFGRSPDSDVRLVDRRTDGGRAGDSELPSSMGSRS
;
A
#
# COMPACT_ATOMS: atom_id res chain seq x y z
N MET A 1 14.02 12.07 1.38
CA MET A 1 13.63 12.03 2.80
C MET A 1 12.78 13.26 3.12
N MET A 2 11.46 13.09 3.21
CA MET A 2 10.46 14.11 3.53
C MET A 2 9.96 13.85 4.96
N LEU A 3 10.82 14.06 5.97
CA LEU A 3 10.40 13.96 7.38
C LEU A 3 10.53 15.29 8.14
N LEU A 4 10.92 16.39 7.47
CA LEU A 4 11.37 17.61 8.15
C LEU A 4 10.63 18.88 7.72
N ARG A 5 9.29 18.87 7.73
CA ARG A 5 8.47 20.10 7.62
C ARG A 5 7.17 20.11 8.44
N LEU A 6 6.95 19.10 9.31
CA LEU A 6 5.83 19.16 10.24
C LEU A 6 6.20 20.09 11.40
N ASP A 7 5.28 20.95 11.77
CA ASP A 7 5.36 21.83 12.94
C ASP A 7 4.08 21.70 13.77
N GLU A 8 4.05 22.37 14.92
CA GLU A 8 2.94 22.34 15.88
C GLU A 8 1.61 22.89 15.36
N THR A 9 1.59 23.55 14.19
CA THR A 9 0.35 24.03 13.55
C THR A 9 -0.35 22.96 12.71
N HIS A 10 0.33 21.84 12.43
CA HIS A 10 -0.24 20.74 11.66
C HIS A 10 -1.04 19.79 12.55
N GLU A 11 -2.33 19.65 12.28
CA GLU A 11 -3.22 18.76 13.04
C GLU A 11 -3.16 17.30 12.56
N VAL A 12 -2.74 17.06 11.32
CA VAL A 12 -2.66 15.72 10.71
C VAL A 12 -1.43 15.63 9.80
N GLY A 13 -0.67 14.55 9.95
CA GLY A 13 0.43 14.19 9.05
C GLY A 13 0.12 12.90 8.28
N VAL A 14 0.42 12.88 6.99
CA VAL A 14 0.37 11.65 6.18
C VAL A 14 1.79 11.34 5.70
N ILE A 15 2.30 10.18 6.11
CA ILE A 15 3.68 9.78 5.86
C ILE A 15 3.67 8.53 4.98
N GLU A 16 4.26 8.62 3.79
CA GLU A 16 4.51 7.46 2.95
C GLU A 16 5.76 6.71 3.43
N MET A 17 5.63 5.40 3.66
CA MET A 17 6.73 4.53 4.08
C MET A 17 7.08 3.56 2.96
N GLY A 18 8.30 3.70 2.44
CA GLY A 18 8.89 2.80 1.45
C GLY A 18 10.09 2.04 2.03
N MET A 19 10.54 1.01 1.34
CA MET A 19 11.74 0.25 1.71
C MET A 19 12.45 -0.31 0.48
N ASN A 20 13.76 -0.42 0.55
CA ASN A 20 14.61 -1.24 -0.31
C ASN A 20 15.07 -2.52 0.40
N GLN A 21 15.15 -2.49 1.73
CA GLN A 21 15.62 -3.63 2.54
C GLN A 21 14.65 -3.96 3.66
N ARG A 22 14.75 -5.18 4.20
CA ARG A 22 14.05 -5.57 5.43
C ARG A 22 14.43 -4.61 6.57
N ARG A 23 13.54 -4.44 7.54
CA ARG A 23 13.64 -3.57 8.74
C ARG A 23 13.44 -2.09 8.51
N GLU A 24 13.48 -1.58 7.28
CA GLU A 24 13.26 -0.15 7.03
C GLU A 24 11.83 0.28 7.32
N ILE A 25 10.82 -0.53 6.99
CA ILE A 25 9.41 -0.21 7.33
C ILE A 25 9.22 -0.25 8.85
N PHE A 26 9.82 -1.22 9.53
CA PHE A 26 9.81 -1.28 10.99
C PHE A 26 10.37 0.02 11.58
N GLU A 27 11.57 0.43 11.14
CA GLU A 27 12.26 1.63 11.65
C GLU A 27 11.45 2.90 11.40
N LEU A 28 10.93 3.08 10.18
CA LEU A 28 10.08 4.23 9.84
C LEU A 28 8.80 4.27 10.69
N THR A 29 8.15 3.13 10.89
CA THR A 29 6.93 3.05 11.70
C THR A 29 7.23 3.35 13.17
N ALA A 30 8.33 2.81 13.71
CA ALA A 30 8.74 3.06 15.08
C ALA A 30 9.14 4.52 15.31
N MET A 31 9.74 5.20 14.32
CA MET A 31 10.11 6.61 14.43
C MET A 31 8.92 7.56 14.34
N THR A 32 7.86 7.17 13.62
CA THR A 32 6.71 8.05 13.35
C THR A 32 5.54 7.84 14.30
N GLU A 33 5.52 6.75 15.05
CA GLU A 33 4.49 6.40 16.05
C GLU A 33 3.05 6.71 15.57
N PRO A 34 2.60 6.16 14.44
CA PRO A 34 1.37 6.59 13.80
C PRO A 34 0.11 6.18 14.61
N ASP A 35 -0.88 7.08 14.66
CA ASP A 35 -2.23 6.74 15.15
C ASP A 35 -2.97 5.78 14.22
N VAL A 36 -2.63 5.79 12.93
CA VAL A 36 -3.21 4.93 11.89
C VAL A 36 -2.11 4.40 10.98
N ALA A 37 -1.99 3.07 10.88
CA ALA A 37 -1.06 2.40 9.99
C ALA A 37 -1.83 1.73 8.84
N LEU A 38 -1.53 2.11 7.59
CA LEU A 38 -2.24 1.65 6.39
C LEU A 38 -1.33 0.81 5.48
N TRP A 39 -1.73 -0.43 5.20
CA TRP A 39 -1.07 -1.29 4.21
C TRP A 39 -1.98 -1.56 3.01
N LEU A 40 -1.57 -1.04 1.85
CA LEU A 40 -2.38 -1.02 0.63
C LEU A 40 -2.41 -2.34 -0.15
N ASN A 41 -1.27 -2.98 -0.41
CA ASN A 41 -1.13 -4.20 -1.21
C ASN A 41 0.30 -4.75 -1.17
N VAL A 42 0.49 -5.93 -1.77
CA VAL A 42 1.80 -6.48 -2.13
C VAL A 42 1.94 -6.59 -3.64
N GLY A 43 2.81 -5.76 -4.21
CA GLY A 43 3.24 -5.84 -5.61
C GLY A 43 4.64 -6.43 -5.77
N THR A 44 5.22 -6.30 -6.97
CA THR A 44 6.58 -6.76 -7.30
C THR A 44 7.66 -5.68 -7.18
N ALA A 45 7.30 -4.50 -6.65
CA ALA A 45 8.28 -3.47 -6.35
C ALA A 45 9.29 -4.00 -5.33
N HIS A 46 10.58 -3.68 -5.54
CA HIS A 46 11.70 -4.13 -4.71
C HIS A 46 12.02 -5.64 -4.77
N ILE A 47 11.53 -6.34 -5.81
CA ILE A 47 11.81 -7.78 -5.95
C ILE A 47 13.28 -8.08 -6.27
N GLY A 48 14.00 -7.13 -6.90
CA GLY A 48 15.43 -7.28 -7.17
C GLY A 48 16.26 -7.28 -5.89
N GLU A 49 15.83 -6.50 -4.91
CA GLU A 49 16.50 -6.29 -3.63
C GLU A 49 16.10 -7.36 -2.60
N LEU A 50 14.82 -7.75 -2.57
CA LEU A 50 14.27 -8.68 -1.57
C LEU A 50 14.14 -10.12 -2.06
N GLY A 51 14.24 -10.36 -3.37
CA GLY A 51 14.34 -11.69 -3.99
C GLY A 51 13.03 -12.43 -4.22
N SER A 52 11.95 -12.12 -3.49
CA SER A 52 10.63 -12.73 -3.72
C SER A 52 9.47 -11.83 -3.29
N ILE A 53 8.27 -12.12 -3.80
CA ILE A 53 7.04 -11.42 -3.40
C ILE A 53 6.63 -11.75 -1.96
N GLU A 54 6.98 -12.94 -1.47
CA GLU A 54 6.82 -13.32 -0.06
C GLU A 54 7.76 -12.49 0.83
N ALA A 55 9.02 -12.31 0.44
CA ALA A 55 9.95 -11.45 1.19
C ALA A 55 9.51 -9.98 1.19
N ILE A 56 8.90 -9.50 0.10
CA ILE A 56 8.27 -8.16 0.06
C ILE A 56 7.08 -8.10 1.02
N ALA A 57 6.24 -9.12 1.07
CA ALA A 57 5.10 -9.17 1.98
C ALA A 57 5.54 -9.15 3.45
N GLU A 58 6.52 -9.99 3.81
CA GLU A 58 7.12 -10.02 5.15
C GLU A 58 7.64 -8.64 5.56
N ALA A 59 8.42 -8.00 4.69
CA ALA A 59 9.03 -6.71 5.02
C ALA A 59 8.00 -5.56 5.03
N LYS A 60 6.92 -5.62 4.23
CA LYS A 60 5.80 -4.67 4.36
C LYS A 60 4.95 -4.93 5.61
N ALA A 61 4.85 -6.18 6.07
CA ALA A 61 4.11 -6.55 7.27
C ALA A 61 4.70 -5.95 8.54
N GLU A 62 5.98 -5.54 8.51
CA GLU A 62 6.65 -4.82 9.60
C GLU A 62 5.86 -3.58 10.07
N ILE A 63 5.05 -2.96 9.20
CA ILE A 63 4.17 -1.84 9.58
C ILE A 63 3.14 -2.25 10.64
N LEU A 64 2.66 -3.50 10.59
CA LEU A 64 1.69 -4.04 11.55
C LEU A 64 2.37 -4.42 12.87
N GLU A 65 3.62 -4.87 12.80
CA GLU A 65 4.42 -5.28 13.95
C GLU A 65 4.93 -4.08 14.76
N ALA A 66 5.37 -3.03 14.08
CA ALA A 66 5.95 -1.84 14.68
C ALA A 66 4.92 -0.78 15.09
N ALA A 67 3.69 -0.84 14.57
CA ALA A 67 2.65 0.11 14.89
C ALA A 67 2.36 0.13 16.42
N PRO A 68 2.26 1.32 17.05
CA PRO A 68 2.02 1.44 18.48
C PRO A 68 0.76 0.68 18.95
N PRO A 69 0.67 0.21 20.20
CA PRO A 69 -0.49 -0.54 20.70
C PRO A 69 -1.85 0.17 20.65
N HIS A 70 -1.88 1.48 20.43
CA HIS A 70 -3.11 2.26 20.29
C HIS A 70 -3.53 2.47 18.82
N ALA A 71 -2.62 2.24 17.86
CA ALA A 71 -2.84 2.57 16.45
C ALA A 71 -3.97 1.75 15.82
N VAL A 72 -4.73 2.33 14.90
CA VAL A 72 -5.66 1.56 14.04
C VAL A 72 -4.86 0.97 12.88
N LEU A 73 -4.99 -0.34 12.67
CA LEU A 73 -4.37 -1.04 11.55
C LEU A 73 -5.39 -1.13 10.41
N VAL A 74 -5.09 -0.54 9.26
CA VAL A 74 -5.95 -0.54 8.08
C VAL A 74 -5.30 -1.38 6.99
N VAL A 75 -5.99 -2.41 6.51
CA VAL A 75 -5.42 -3.38 5.56
C VAL A 75 -6.34 -3.74 4.41
N ASN A 76 -5.76 -4.10 3.27
CA ASN A 76 -6.51 -4.57 2.11
C ASN A 76 -6.97 -6.02 2.27
N ARG A 77 -8.28 -6.22 2.33
CA ARG A 77 -8.90 -7.55 2.45
C ARG A 77 -8.79 -8.39 1.20
N ASP A 78 -8.71 -7.76 0.04
CA ASP A 78 -8.67 -8.45 -1.25
C ASP A 78 -7.28 -9.06 -1.52
N ASP A 79 -6.24 -8.67 -0.77
CA ASP A 79 -4.88 -9.21 -0.89
C ASP A 79 -4.65 -10.32 0.14
N ARG A 80 -4.46 -11.56 -0.36
CA ARG A 80 -4.24 -12.74 0.48
C ARG A 80 -3.02 -12.59 1.38
N ARG A 81 -1.90 -12.04 0.88
CA ARG A 81 -0.65 -11.93 1.65
C ARG A 81 -0.83 -10.95 2.79
N VAL A 82 -1.45 -9.81 2.53
CA VAL A 82 -1.80 -8.82 3.55
C VAL A 82 -2.67 -9.47 4.64
N MET A 83 -3.71 -10.21 4.25
CA MET A 83 -4.62 -10.86 5.20
C MET A 83 -3.97 -12.02 5.98
N GLU A 84 -2.95 -12.69 5.44
CA GLU A 84 -2.20 -13.72 6.17
C GLU A 84 -1.44 -13.13 7.36
N HIS A 85 -0.79 -11.98 7.18
CA HIS A 85 -0.10 -11.28 8.26
C HIS A 85 -1.08 -10.60 9.23
N ALA A 86 -2.12 -9.93 8.71
CA ALA A 86 -3.05 -9.16 9.53
C ALA A 86 -3.83 -10.00 10.56
N ARG A 87 -4.06 -11.29 10.28
CA ARG A 87 -4.81 -12.20 11.16
C ARG A 87 -4.15 -12.44 12.52
N ALA A 88 -2.86 -12.18 12.65
CA ALA A 88 -2.13 -12.34 13.91
C ALA A 88 -2.40 -11.18 14.90
N HIS A 89 -3.01 -10.08 14.45
CA HIS A 89 -3.23 -8.89 15.26
C HIS A 89 -4.65 -8.82 15.85
N ALA A 90 -4.79 -8.01 16.89
CA ALA A 90 -6.02 -7.90 17.65
C ALA A 90 -7.16 -7.29 16.81
N LYS A 91 -8.32 -7.97 16.81
CA LYS A 91 -9.45 -7.67 15.91
C LYS A 91 -10.03 -6.28 16.16
N GLU A 92 -10.02 -5.82 17.41
CA GLU A 92 -10.57 -4.52 17.82
C GLU A 92 -9.87 -3.33 17.14
N ARG A 93 -8.58 -3.48 16.80
CA ARG A 93 -7.77 -2.45 16.16
C ARG A 93 -7.61 -2.64 14.65
N LEU A 94 -8.06 -3.78 14.10
CA LEU A 94 -7.98 -4.06 12.67
C LEU A 94 -9.21 -3.51 11.95
N ARG A 95 -8.98 -2.76 10.87
CA ARG A 95 -9.99 -2.31 9.91
C ARG A 95 -9.55 -2.74 8.51
N THR A 96 -10.52 -3.09 7.69
CA THR A 96 -10.26 -3.66 6.39
C THR A 96 -10.99 -2.92 5.29
N PHE A 97 -10.35 -2.81 4.14
CA PHE A 97 -10.97 -2.26 2.94
C PHE A 97 -10.87 -3.23 1.78
N GLY A 98 -11.79 -3.16 0.82
CA GLY A 98 -11.72 -3.97 -0.40
C GLY A 98 -13.06 -4.11 -1.12
N ARG A 99 -13.13 -5.02 -2.09
CA ARG A 99 -14.36 -5.40 -2.79
C ARG A 99 -15.14 -6.48 -2.04
N SER A 100 -14.46 -7.25 -1.20
CA SER A 100 -15.09 -8.30 -0.39
C SER A 100 -16.29 -7.77 0.40
N PRO A 101 -17.41 -8.53 0.48
CA PRO A 101 -18.56 -8.15 1.28
C PRO A 101 -18.25 -8.05 2.78
N ASP A 102 -17.18 -8.71 3.24
CA ASP A 102 -16.75 -8.75 4.64
C ASP A 102 -15.74 -7.64 5.00
N SER A 103 -15.49 -6.68 4.10
CA SER A 103 -14.64 -5.52 4.38
C SER A 103 -15.39 -4.47 5.20
N ASP A 104 -14.73 -3.86 6.18
CA ASP A 104 -15.29 -2.75 6.97
C ASP A 104 -15.61 -1.54 6.08
N VAL A 105 -14.74 -1.27 5.10
CA VAL A 105 -14.96 -0.27 4.04
C VAL A 105 -15.00 -0.99 2.70
N ARG A 106 -16.15 -0.95 2.03
CA ARG A 106 -16.39 -1.72 0.80
C ARG A 106 -16.55 -0.83 -0.43
N LEU A 107 -15.89 -1.22 -1.53
CA LEU A 107 -16.17 -0.65 -2.85
C LEU A 107 -17.57 -1.10 -3.32
N VAL A 108 -18.50 -0.16 -3.47
CA VAL A 108 -19.90 -0.44 -3.88
C VAL A 108 -20.11 -0.25 -5.38
N ASP A 109 -19.52 0.79 -5.96
CA ASP A 109 -19.59 1.11 -7.38
C ASP A 109 -18.27 1.76 -7.81
N ARG A 110 -17.84 1.54 -9.06
CA ARG A 110 -16.66 2.20 -9.64
C ARG A 110 -17.03 2.76 -11.01
N ARG A 111 -17.17 4.07 -11.07
CA ARG A 111 -17.32 4.81 -12.33
C ARG A 111 -15.96 5.28 -12.79
N THR A 112 -15.61 4.96 -14.02
CA THR A 112 -14.42 5.50 -14.67
C THR A 112 -14.89 6.53 -15.69
N ASP A 113 -14.61 7.81 -15.43
CA ASP A 113 -14.72 8.83 -16.48
C ASP A 113 -13.69 8.43 -17.55
N GLY A 114 -14.15 8.14 -18.76
CA GLY A 114 -13.39 7.51 -19.84
C GLY A 114 -12.19 8.33 -20.35
N GLY A 115 -11.20 8.56 -19.50
CA GLY A 115 -9.88 9.07 -19.86
C GLY A 115 -9.22 8.07 -20.80
N ARG A 116 -9.17 8.45 -22.08
CA ARG A 116 -8.51 7.72 -23.17
C ARG A 116 -7.19 7.10 -22.69
N ALA A 117 -7.16 5.77 -22.60
CA ALA A 117 -5.93 5.07 -22.92
C ALA A 117 -5.59 5.48 -24.36
N GLY A 118 -4.46 6.14 -24.55
CA GLY A 118 -3.98 6.45 -25.88
C GLY A 118 -3.68 5.15 -26.60
N ASP A 119 -4.63 4.70 -27.42
CA ASP A 119 -4.36 3.79 -28.53
C ASP A 119 -3.42 4.55 -29.48
N SER A 120 -2.12 4.41 -29.28
CA SER A 120 -1.15 4.73 -30.31
C SER A 120 -1.12 3.57 -31.31
N GLU A 121 -2.19 3.42 -32.09
CA GLU A 121 -2.08 2.77 -33.39
C GLU A 121 -1.24 3.70 -34.28
N LEU A 122 0.02 3.32 -34.50
CA LEU A 122 0.83 3.90 -35.56
C LEU A 122 0.15 3.59 -36.90
N PRO A 123 -0.24 4.60 -37.71
CA PRO A 123 -0.79 4.31 -39.03
C PRO A 123 0.30 3.69 -39.90
N SER A 124 0.07 2.46 -40.35
CA SER A 124 0.86 1.78 -41.38
C SER A 124 0.92 2.67 -42.61
N SER A 125 2.12 3.10 -42.99
CA SER A 125 2.31 3.89 -44.21
C SER A 125 1.87 3.08 -45.42
N MET A 126 0.96 3.69 -46.17
CA MET A 126 0.51 3.29 -47.50
C MET A 126 1.70 3.04 -48.43
N GLY A 127 1.59 1.99 -49.24
CA GLY A 127 2.55 1.64 -50.27
C GLY A 127 2.77 2.74 -51.30
N SER A 128 3.99 2.83 -51.81
CA SER A 128 4.29 3.50 -53.06
C SER A 128 4.31 2.50 -54.20
N ARG A 129 3.45 2.74 -55.19
CA ARG A 129 3.55 2.23 -56.55
C ARG A 129 4.82 2.79 -57.21
N SER A 130 5.59 1.92 -57.85
CA SER A 130 6.17 2.12 -59.18
C SER A 130 6.55 0.76 -59.75
#